data_AF-A0A536NG91-F1
#
_entry.id   AF-A0A536NG91-F1
#
_cell.length_a   1.000
_cell.length_b   1.000
_cell.length_c   1.000
_cell.angle_alpha   90.00
_cell.angle_beta   90.00
_cell.angle_gamma   90.00
#
_symmetry.space_group_name_H-M   'P 1'
#
loop_
_entity.id
_entity.type
_entity.pdbx_description
1 polymer ?
#
loop_
_entity_poly.entity_id
_entity_poly.type
_entity_poly.pdbx_seq_one_letter_code
_entity_poly.pdbx_strand_id
1 'polypeptide(L)'
;QEGSLLYWTLVLGLLGSASLVASASLGTRLAAYAAGVMAAIVTFFLFVLVLVASPFGVLPITPADGLGLNPVLRDSGMLIHPPVVLAGFASFAVPFSFAAAALLANRVDAAWIA
;
A
#
# COMPACT_ATOMS: atom_id res chain seq x y z
N GLN A 1 -2.32 -7.21 -14.54
CA GLN A 1 -2.67 -6.44 -13.32
C GLN A 1 -1.54 -6.43 -12.28
N GLU A 2 -0.46 -7.22 -12.47
CA GLU A 2 0.63 -7.36 -11.49
C GLU A 2 1.30 -6.02 -11.14
N GLY A 3 1.51 -5.14 -12.13
CA GLY A 3 2.06 -3.80 -11.89
C GLY A 3 1.20 -2.92 -10.98
N SER A 4 -0.13 -3.06 -11.04
CA SER A 4 -1.04 -2.33 -10.14
C SER A 4 -0.94 -2.84 -8.70
N LEU A 5 -0.78 -4.16 -8.51
CA LEU A 5 -0.54 -4.75 -7.19
C LEU A 5 0.82 -4.33 -6.62
N LEU A 6 1.85 -4.24 -7.48
CA LEU A 6 3.18 -3.75 -7.08
C LEU A 6 3.10 -2.29 -6.61
N TYR A 7 2.44 -1.43 -7.39
CA TYR A 7 2.20 -0.04 -7.03
C TYR A 7 1.44 0.08 -5.70
N TRP A 8 0.36 -0.69 -5.53
CA TRP A 8 -0.44 -0.69 -4.30
C TRP A 8 0.43 -1.09 -3.09
N THR A 9 1.21 -2.16 -3.22
CA THR A 9 2.12 -2.63 -2.17
C THR A 9 3.17 -1.60 -1.80
N LEU A 10 3.72 -0.90 -2.80
CA LEU A 10 4.67 0.19 -2.60
C LEU A 10 4.04 1.35 -1.81
N VAL A 11 2.84 1.79 -2.20
CA VAL A 11 2.12 2.87 -1.51
C VAL A 11 1.78 2.48 -0.08
N LEU A 12 1.30 1.25 0.16
CA LEU A 12 1.04 0.74 1.51
C LEU A 12 2.30 0.74 2.38
N GLY A 13 3.43 0.30 1.83
CA GLY A 13 4.71 0.29 2.54
C GLY A 13 5.19 1.70 2.90
N LEU A 14 5.14 2.64 1.95
CA LEU A 14 5.56 4.03 2.15
C LEU A 14 4.64 4.75 3.16
N LEU A 15 3.33 4.73 2.94
CA LEU A 15 2.38 5.43 3.80
C LEU A 15 2.28 4.77 5.18
N GLY A 16 2.33 3.45 5.26
CA GLY A 16 2.34 2.73 6.54
C GLY A 16 3.59 3.06 7.37
N SER A 17 4.76 3.06 6.74
CA SER A 17 6.00 3.44 7.44
C SER A 17 5.94 4.90 7.90
N ALA A 18 5.51 5.82 7.03
CA ALA A 18 5.35 7.22 7.36
C ALA A 18 4.35 7.44 8.51
N SER A 19 3.21 6.75 8.51
CA SER A 19 2.21 6.87 9.56
C SER A 19 2.73 6.36 10.91
N LEU A 20 3.49 5.27 10.93
CA LEU A 20 4.05 4.74 12.17
C LEU A 20 5.13 5.67 12.77
N VAL A 21 5.93 6.31 11.92
CA VAL A 21 6.89 7.33 12.36
C VAL A 21 6.15 8.57 12.89
N ALA A 22 5.12 9.05 12.19
CA ALA A 22 4.32 10.19 12.63
C ALA A 22 3.60 9.93 13.96
N SER A 23 3.19 8.69 14.20
CA SER A 23 2.45 8.26 15.39
C SER A 23 3.31 7.70 16.52
N ALA A 24 4.64 7.87 16.46
CA ALA A 24 5.57 7.34 17.46
C ALA A 24 5.29 7.85 18.89
N SER A 25 4.64 9.02 19.02
CA SER A 25 4.26 9.62 20.30
C SER A 25 3.00 9.02 20.95
N LEU A 26 2.18 8.25 20.22
CA LEU A 26 0.88 7.75 20.69
C LEU A 26 0.99 6.55 21.67
N GLY A 27 2.21 6.19 22.06
CA GLY A 27 2.51 5.11 22.99
C GLY A 27 2.83 3.79 22.30
N THR A 28 3.80 3.07 22.89
CA THR A 28 4.45 1.91 22.27
C THR A 28 3.49 0.77 21.94
N ARG A 29 2.45 0.56 22.76
CA ARG A 29 1.50 -0.55 22.57
C ARG A 29 0.56 -0.32 21.38
N LEU A 30 0.05 0.90 21.22
CA LEU A 30 -0.82 1.25 20.10
C LEU A 30 -0.05 1.22 18.78
N ALA A 31 1.14 1.85 18.76
CA ALA A 31 2.01 1.85 17.59
C ALA A 31 2.41 0.41 17.19
N ALA A 32 2.71 -0.47 18.15
CA ALA A 32 3.03 -1.86 17.87
C ALA A 32 1.86 -2.64 17.25
N TYR A 33 0.62 -2.45 17.73
CA TYR A 33 -0.54 -3.09 17.11
C TYR A 33 -0.85 -2.53 15.72
N ALA A 34 -0.73 -1.21 15.52
CA ALA A 34 -0.92 -0.59 14.21
C ALA A 34 0.12 -1.10 13.21
N ALA A 35 1.39 -1.21 13.65
CA ALA A 35 2.46 -1.80 12.87
C ALA A 35 2.17 -3.26 12.51
N GLY A 36 1.66 -4.05 13.47
CA GLY A 36 1.26 -5.44 13.23
C GLY A 36 0.15 -5.57 12.18
N VAL A 37 -0.88 -4.72 12.24
CA VAL A 37 -1.98 -4.71 11.25
C VAL A 37 -1.47 -4.28 9.87
N MET A 38 -0.67 -3.21 9.79
CA MET A 38 -0.05 -2.78 8.54
C MET A 38 0.86 -3.87 7.95
N ALA A 39 1.69 -4.51 8.78
CA ALA A 39 2.56 -5.59 8.36
C ALA A 39 1.77 -6.79 7.84
N ALA A 40 0.64 -7.16 8.47
CA ALA A 40 -0.22 -8.23 7.98
C ALA A 40 -0.81 -7.91 6.60
N ILE A 41 -1.30 -6.68 6.40
CA ILE A 41 -1.83 -6.23 5.10
C ILE A 41 -0.73 -6.26 4.04
N VAL A 42 0.44 -5.65 4.30
CA VAL A 42 1.56 -5.63 3.35
C VAL A 42 2.06 -7.04 3.04
N THR A 43 2.13 -7.92 4.04
CA THR A 43 2.55 -9.33 3.86
C THR A 43 1.59 -10.07 2.95
N PHE A 44 0.27 -9.84 3.07
CA PHE A 44 -0.71 -10.42 2.15
C PHE A 44 -0.46 -9.99 0.70
N PHE A 45 -0.24 -8.70 0.45
CA PHE A 45 0.04 -8.21 -0.90
C PHE A 45 1.37 -8.73 -1.45
N LEU A 46 2.41 -8.81 -0.61
CA LEU A 46 3.70 -9.40 -0.98
C LEU A 46 3.57 -10.89 -1.31
N PHE A 47 2.79 -11.64 -0.53
CA PHE A 47 2.50 -13.04 -0.82
C PHE A 47 1.87 -13.21 -2.21
N VAL A 48 0.86 -12.39 -2.53
CA VAL A 48 0.20 -12.41 -3.85
C VAL A 48 1.20 -12.05 -4.95
N LEU A 49 2.02 -11.01 -4.77
CA LEU A 49 3.03 -10.62 -5.77
C LEU A 49 4.07 -11.71 -6.01
N VAL A 50 4.54 -12.37 -4.96
CA VAL A 50 5.62 -13.36 -5.09
C VAL A 50 5.11 -14.68 -5.67
N LEU A 51 3.93 -15.15 -5.26
CA LEU A 51 3.47 -16.50 -5.61
C LEU A 51 2.41 -16.56 -6.70
N VAL A 52 1.63 -15.49 -6.90
CA VAL A 52 0.45 -15.52 -7.77
C VAL A 52 0.62 -14.60 -8.97
N ALA A 53 1.12 -13.38 -8.74
CA ALA A 53 1.11 -12.29 -9.70
C ALA A 53 2.46 -11.56 -9.73
N SER A 54 3.51 -12.26 -10.16
CA SER A 54 4.85 -11.68 -10.26
C SER A 54 4.93 -10.62 -11.36
N PRO A 55 5.23 -9.35 -11.03
CA PRO A 55 5.36 -8.28 -12.03
C PRO A 55 6.68 -8.33 -12.79
N PHE A 56 7.59 -9.23 -12.41
CA PHE A 56 8.93 -9.34 -12.97
C PHE A 56 9.07 -10.51 -13.97
N GLY A 57 7.94 -11.06 -14.43
CA GLY A 57 7.91 -12.01 -15.53
C GLY A 57 8.46 -11.37 -16.80
N VAL A 58 9.41 -12.05 -17.46
CA VAL A 58 9.99 -11.57 -18.72
C VAL A 58 9.06 -11.92 -19.88
N LEU A 59 8.97 -11.03 -20.86
CA LEU A 59 8.20 -11.26 -22.08
C LEU A 59 8.81 -12.43 -22.87
N PRO A 60 7.99 -13.30 -23.50
CA PRO A 60 8.48 -14.38 -24.35
C PRO A 60 9.36 -13.89 -25.51
N ILE A 61 9.09 -12.68 -25.99
CA ILE A 61 9.90 -11.95 -26.96
C ILE A 61 10.14 -10.56 -26.38
N THR A 62 11.40 -10.21 -26.14
CA THR A 62 11.79 -8.92 -25.58
C THR A 62 12.15 -7.95 -26.72
N PRO A 63 11.36 -6.90 -26.98
CA PRO A 63 11.68 -5.91 -28.02
C PRO A 63 12.95 -5.12 -27.65
N ALA A 64 13.77 -4.75 -28.64
CA ALA A 64 15.02 -4.01 -28.42
C ALA A 64 14.81 -2.66 -27.71
N ASP A 65 13.73 -1.95 -28.05
CA ASP A 65 13.39 -0.64 -27.47
C ASP A 65 12.27 -0.72 -26.40
N GLY A 66 11.91 -1.94 -25.98
CA GLY A 66 10.75 -2.18 -25.12
C GLY A 66 9.40 -1.95 -25.82
N LEU A 67 8.30 -2.17 -25.10
CA LEU A 67 6.93 -2.00 -25.65
C LEU A 67 6.45 -0.54 -25.65
N GLY A 68 7.20 0.37 -25.03
CA GLY A 68 6.76 1.75 -24.80
C GLY A 68 5.53 1.85 -23.88
N LEU A 69 4.93 3.04 -23.85
CA LEU A 69 3.67 3.26 -23.14
C LEU A 69 2.50 2.61 -23.89
N ASN A 70 1.58 2.00 -23.13
CA ASN A 70 0.28 1.61 -23.66
C ASN A 70 -0.38 2.84 -24.32
N PRO A 71 -0.93 2.73 -25.55
CA PRO A 71 -1.60 3.83 -26.24
C PRO A 71 -2.61 4.61 -25.38
N VAL A 72 -3.30 3.94 -24.44
CA VAL A 72 -4.25 4.59 -23.51
C VAL A 72 -3.57 5.55 -22.53
N LEU A 73 -2.30 5.30 -22.18
CA LEU A 73 -1.53 6.11 -21.24
C LEU A 73 -0.83 7.30 -21.90
N ARG A 74 -1.05 7.52 -23.20
CA ARG A 74 -0.59 8.73 -23.90
C ARG A 74 -1.46 9.94 -23.58
N ASP A 75 -2.71 9.71 -23.17
CA ASP A 75 -3.58 10.74 -22.62
C ASP A 75 -3.16 11.06 -21.18
N SER A 76 -3.00 12.35 -20.88
CA SER A 76 -2.53 12.81 -19.57
C SER A 76 -3.52 12.51 -18.44
N GLY A 77 -4.82 12.50 -18.73
CA GLY A 77 -5.86 12.14 -17.77
C GLY A 77 -5.73 10.67 -17.36
N MET A 78 -5.61 9.77 -18.34
CA MET A 78 -5.45 8.33 -18.10
C MET A 78 -4.08 7.96 -17.52
N LEU A 79 -3.05 8.79 -17.71
CA LEU A 79 -1.76 8.64 -17.04
C LEU A 79 -1.87 8.89 -15.53
N ILE A 80 -2.65 9.87 -15.10
CA ILE A 80 -2.72 10.34 -13.70
C ILE A 80 -3.88 9.70 -12.92
N HIS A 81 -5.04 9.56 -13.55
CA HIS A 81 -6.28 9.18 -12.87
C HIS A 81 -6.18 7.82 -12.17
N PRO A 82 -5.77 6.71 -12.83
CA PRO A 82 -5.71 5.41 -12.18
C PRO A 82 -4.70 5.35 -11.01
N PRO A 83 -3.46 5.86 -11.13
CA PRO A 83 -2.53 5.89 -9.99
C PRO A 83 -3.06 6.66 -8.78
N VAL A 84 -3.66 7.83 -8.98
CA VAL A 84 -4.20 8.64 -7.87
C VAL A 84 -5.33 7.92 -7.16
N VAL A 85 -6.25 7.31 -7.90
CA VAL A 85 -7.36 6.55 -7.34
C VAL A 85 -6.85 5.33 -6.55
N LEU A 86 -5.89 4.58 -7.10
CA LEU A 86 -5.28 3.43 -6.43
C LEU A 86 -4.54 3.85 -5.15
N ALA A 87 -3.80 4.96 -5.17
CA ALA A 87 -3.13 5.49 -3.99
C ALA A 87 -4.13 5.89 -2.90
N GLY A 88 -5.24 6.51 -3.28
CA GLY A 88 -6.33 6.84 -2.36
C GLY A 88 -6.90 5.58 -1.69
N PHE A 89 -7.22 4.55 -2.47
CA PHE A 89 -7.67 3.26 -1.92
C PHE A 89 -6.65 2.62 -0.99
N ALA A 90 -5.37 2.62 -1.36
CA ALA A 90 -4.28 2.11 -0.52
C ALA A 90 -4.16 2.86 0.81
N SER A 91 -4.32 4.19 0.79
CA SER A 91 -4.17 5.02 1.98
C SER A 91 -5.20 4.73 3.08
N PHE A 92 -6.39 4.20 2.74
CA PHE A 92 -7.40 3.80 3.73
C PHE A 92 -6.92 2.70 4.69
N ALA A 93 -5.88 1.94 4.33
CA ALA A 93 -5.27 0.97 5.23
C ALA A 93 -4.68 1.62 6.50
N VAL A 94 -4.22 2.88 6.41
CA VAL A 94 -3.63 3.60 7.53
C VAL A 94 -4.65 3.85 8.65
N PRO A 95 -5.75 4.60 8.46
CA PRO A 95 -6.73 4.82 9.51
C PRO A 95 -7.38 3.50 9.99
N PHE A 96 -7.58 2.54 9.09
CA PHE A 96 -8.04 1.20 9.47
C PHE A 96 -7.07 0.52 10.45
N SER A 97 -5.76 0.58 10.20
CA SER A 97 -4.76 -0.04 11.08
C SER A 97 -4.74 0.56 12.49
N PHE A 98 -4.89 1.88 12.61
CA PHE A 98 -4.95 2.55 13.90
C PHE A 98 -6.26 2.28 14.64
N ALA A 99 -7.40 2.22 13.93
CA ALA A 99 -8.67 1.82 14.52
C ALA A 99 -8.62 0.38 15.05
N ALA A 100 -8.07 -0.55 14.27
CA ALA A 100 -7.87 -1.94 14.71
C ALA A 100 -6.89 -2.02 15.91
N ALA A 101 -5.82 -1.25 15.88
CA ALA A 101 -4.86 -1.17 16.97
C ALA A 101 -5.47 -0.64 18.27
N ALA A 102 -6.35 0.35 18.18
CA ALA A 102 -7.07 0.93 19.31
C ALA A 102 -7.96 -0.13 20.00
N LEU A 103 -8.67 -0.93 19.19
CA LEU A 103 -9.47 -2.06 19.68
C LEU A 103 -8.58 -3.12 20.36
N LEU A 104 -7.45 -3.49 19.74
CA LEU A 104 -6.49 -4.45 20.32
C LEU A 104 -5.83 -3.94 21.60
N ALA A 105 -5.62 -2.63 21.71
CA ALA A 105 -5.09 -1.97 22.89
C ALA A 105 -6.13 -1.74 23.99
N ASN A 106 -7.41 -2.06 23.74
CA ASN A 106 -8.55 -1.72 24.59
C ASN A 106 -8.61 -0.21 24.91
N ARG A 107 -8.22 0.64 23.96
CA ARG A 107 -8.21 2.10 24.03
C ARG A 107 -9.23 2.66 23.07
N VAL A 108 -10.47 2.77 23.55
CA VAL A 108 -11.62 3.23 22.74
C VAL A 108 -11.75 4.76 22.75
N ASP A 109 -10.82 5.46 23.40
CA ASP A 109 -10.76 6.92 23.45
C ASP A 109 -10.21 7.50 22.15
N ALA A 110 -10.70 8.68 21.75
CA ALA A 110 -10.32 9.33 20.48
C ALA A 110 -8.85 9.84 20.44
N ALA A 111 -8.06 9.59 21.49
CA ALA A 111 -6.68 10.04 21.60
C ALA A 111 -5.74 9.47 20.51
N TRP A 112 -6.18 8.44 19.78
CA TRP A 112 -5.43 7.89 18.65
C TRP A 112 -5.68 8.61 17.31
N ILE A 113 -6.67 9.51 17.24
CA ILE A 113 -7.05 10.27 16.03
C ILE A 113 -6.40 11.67 16.02
N ALA A 114 -5.92 12.15 17.17
CA ALA A 114 -5.44 13.51 17.39
C ALA A 114 -4.03 13.76 16.83
#